data_AF-A0A3A5W594-F1
#
_entry.id   AF-A0A3A5W594-F1
#
_cell.length_a   1.000
_cell.length_b   1.000
_cell.length_c   1.000
_cell.angle_alpha   90.00
_cell.angle_beta   90.00
_cell.angle_gamma   90.00
#
_symmetry.space_group_name_H-M   'P 1'
#
loop_
_entity.id
_entity.type
_entity.pdbx_description
1 polymer ?
#
loop_
_entity_poly.entity_id
_entity_poly.type
_entity_poly.pdbx_seq_one_letter_code
_entity_poly.pdbx_strand_id
1 'polypeptide(L)'
;MKRHLDETEVRPATMGQRKAKRGIPSKSENFNEWYPFIVEAAELVDKRYPIKGMDVWRPYGWKTMKLIDALTHAEMERTNHEEVNFPLLIPENLLEKENALVARLKRAREEGV
;
A
#
# COMPACT_ATOMS: atom_id res chain seq x y z
N MET A 1 19.71 -61.13 7.85
CA MET A 1 21.02 -60.45 8.05
C MET A 1 20.91 -59.08 7.39
N LYS A 2 21.07 -58.04 8.21
CA LYS A 2 20.67 -56.65 7.98
C LYS A 2 21.37 -56.02 6.77
N ARG A 3 20.63 -55.37 5.87
CA ARG A 3 21.15 -54.30 5.01
C ARG A 3 20.34 -53.05 5.32
N HIS A 4 20.96 -52.20 6.16
CA HIS A 4 20.63 -50.79 6.35
C HIS A 4 20.43 -50.16 4.97
N LEU A 5 19.23 -49.66 4.70
CA LEU A 5 19.02 -48.64 3.70
C LEU A 5 19.07 -47.31 4.44
N ASP A 6 20.05 -46.52 4.05
CA ASP A 6 20.40 -45.18 4.51
C ASP A 6 19.19 -44.25 4.32
N GLU A 7 18.59 -43.82 5.44
CA GLU A 7 17.58 -42.78 5.45
C GLU A 7 18.24 -41.50 4.97
N THR A 8 17.87 -41.10 3.76
CA THR A 8 18.38 -39.91 3.09
C THR A 8 18.00 -38.70 3.94
N GLU A 9 19.03 -38.10 4.53
CA GLU A 9 19.00 -36.89 5.34
C GLU A 9 18.30 -35.76 4.56
N VAL A 10 17.00 -35.57 4.80
CA VAL A 10 16.26 -34.39 4.34
C VAL A 10 16.75 -33.21 5.18
N ARG A 11 17.84 -32.58 4.75
CA ARG A 11 18.32 -31.31 5.31
C ARG A 11 17.21 -30.27 5.08
N PRO A 12 16.64 -29.64 6.13
CA PRO A 12 15.76 -28.51 5.89
C PRO A 12 16.62 -27.39 5.29
N ALA A 13 16.20 -26.88 4.14
CA ALA A 13 16.79 -25.68 3.56
C ALA A 13 16.59 -24.52 4.55
N THR A 14 17.60 -24.27 5.38
CA THR A 14 17.67 -23.05 6.18
C THR A 14 17.78 -21.89 5.20
N MET A 15 16.65 -21.24 4.95
CA MET A 15 16.56 -19.92 4.31
C MET A 15 17.32 -18.94 5.21
N GLY A 16 18.62 -18.86 5.00
CA GLY A 16 19.49 -17.88 5.64
C GLY A 16 18.94 -16.49 5.36
N GLN A 17 18.48 -15.82 6.41
CA GLN A 17 18.19 -14.40 6.39
C GLN A 17 19.45 -13.68 5.90
N ARG A 18 19.43 -13.22 4.64
CA ARG A 18 20.42 -12.28 4.14
C ARG A 18 20.26 -11.01 4.96
N LYS A 19 21.08 -10.84 6.00
CA LYS A 19 21.16 -9.59 6.76
C LYS A 19 21.35 -8.46 5.76
N ALA A 20 20.39 -7.54 5.74
CA ALA A 20 20.47 -6.37 4.89
C ALA A 20 21.76 -5.60 5.22
N LYS A 21 22.37 -4.99 4.20
CA LYS A 21 23.59 -4.19 4.34
C LYS A 21 23.42 -3.21 5.50
N ARG A 22 24.43 -3.10 6.36
CA ARG A 22 24.46 -2.26 7.59
C ARG A 22 23.71 -0.94 7.37
N GLY A 23 22.54 -0.79 8.00
CA GLY A 23 21.72 0.42 7.96
C GLY A 23 20.27 0.23 7.49
N ILE A 24 19.95 -0.85 6.78
CA ILE A 24 18.57 -1.13 6.34
C ILE A 24 17.86 -1.99 7.41
N PRO A 25 16.69 -1.59 7.93
CA PRO A 25 15.91 -2.41 8.86
C PRO A 25 15.54 -3.77 8.27
N SER A 26 15.26 -4.75 9.11
CA SER A 26 14.84 -6.08 8.67
C SER A 26 13.34 -6.08 8.31
N LYS A 27 13.01 -6.42 7.06
CA LYS A 27 11.61 -6.46 6.58
C LYS A 27 10.74 -7.44 7.38
N SER A 28 11.29 -8.60 7.75
CA SER A 28 10.55 -9.66 8.44
C SER A 28 10.38 -9.39 9.93
N GLU A 29 11.33 -8.70 10.54
CA GLU A 29 11.34 -8.48 12.00
C GLU A 29 10.70 -7.14 12.37
N ASN A 30 10.86 -6.11 11.52
CA ASN A 30 10.33 -4.77 11.78
C ASN A 30 9.88 -4.07 10.49
N PHE A 31 8.72 -4.48 9.98
CA PHE A 31 8.13 -3.89 8.78
C PHE A 31 7.84 -2.38 8.93
N ASN A 32 7.45 -1.96 10.13
CA ASN A 32 7.07 -0.58 10.44
C ASN A 32 8.25 0.40 10.31
N GLU A 33 9.48 -0.05 10.59
CA GLU A 33 10.68 0.74 10.33
C GLU A 33 11.19 0.54 8.90
N TRP A 34 11.11 -0.68 8.38
CA TRP A 34 11.61 -1.01 7.05
C TRP A 34 10.88 -0.25 5.94
N TYR A 35 9.55 -0.18 5.98
CA TYR A 35 8.76 0.42 4.91
C TYR A 35 9.04 1.93 4.76
N PRO A 36 8.93 2.76 5.81
CA PRO A 36 9.27 4.17 5.73
C PRO A 36 10.71 4.41 5.28
N PHE A 37 11.65 3.58 5.75
CA PHE A 37 13.06 3.65 5.38
C PHE A 37 13.27 3.40 3.89
N ILE A 38 12.70 2.34 3.34
CA ILE A 38 12.88 2.00 1.91
C ILE A 38 12.22 3.02 1.00
N VAL A 39 11.04 3.53 1.37
CA VAL A 39 10.35 4.56 0.60
C VAL A 39 11.20 5.83 0.47
N GLU A 40 11.89 6.21 1.54
CA GLU A 40 12.80 7.35 1.56
C GLU A 40 14.13 7.05 0.85
N ALA A 41 14.76 5.91 1.15
CA ALA A 41 16.02 5.50 0.54
C ALA A 41 15.93 5.27 -0.98
N ALA A 42 14.75 4.86 -1.47
CA ALA A 42 14.46 4.73 -2.89
C ALA A 42 14.04 6.06 -3.54
N GLU A 43 14.01 7.16 -2.80
CA GLU A 43 13.66 8.49 -3.30
C GLU A 43 12.28 8.54 -3.96
N LEU A 44 11.29 7.81 -3.41
CA LEU A 44 9.93 7.78 -3.96
C LEU A 44 9.15 9.03 -3.56
N VAL A 45 9.21 9.39 -2.28
CA VAL A 45 8.52 10.54 -1.72
C VAL A 45 9.44 11.32 -0.78
N ASP A 46 9.10 12.57 -0.52
CA ASP A 46 9.77 13.46 0.41
C ASP A 46 8.78 13.89 1.51
N LYS A 47 9.06 13.44 2.73
CA LYS A 47 8.21 13.64 3.92
C LYS A 47 8.48 14.96 4.64
N ARG A 48 9.41 15.77 4.16
CA ARG A 48 9.78 17.05 4.80
C ARG A 48 8.73 18.15 4.59
N TYR A 49 7.66 17.84 3.86
CA TYR A 49 6.57 18.77 3.64
C TYR A 49 5.82 19.04 4.95
N PRO A 50 5.53 20.32 5.30
CA PRO A 50 5.10 20.69 6.65
C PRO A 50 3.64 20.36 6.97
N ILE A 51 2.94 19.61 6.13
CA ILE A 51 1.55 19.20 6.35
C ILE A 51 1.51 17.70 6.62
N LYS A 52 1.03 17.32 7.79
CA LYS A 52 0.91 15.92 8.19
C LYS A 52 0.03 15.16 7.20
N GLY A 53 0.57 14.05 6.68
CA GLY A 53 -0.14 13.18 5.73
C GLY A 53 -0.06 13.64 4.28
N MET A 54 0.71 14.69 3.97
CA MET A 54 0.96 15.14 2.61
C MET A 54 2.45 15.02 2.31
N ASP A 55 2.82 14.04 1.47
CA ASP A 55 4.21 13.86 1.02
C ASP A 55 4.39 14.40 -0.40
N VAL A 56 5.59 14.93 -0.71
CA VAL A 56 5.93 15.36 -2.07
C VAL A 56 6.43 14.15 -2.87
N TRP A 57 5.79 13.86 -4.00
CA TRP A 57 6.25 12.81 -4.91
C TRP A 57 7.50 13.26 -5.66
N ARG A 58 8.60 12.52 -5.48
CA ARG A 58 9.86 12.76 -6.19
C ARG A 58 9.80 12.18 -7.62
N PRO A 59 10.70 12.55 -8.55
CA PRO A 59 10.61 12.12 -9.95
C PRO A 59 10.46 10.59 -10.15
N TYR A 60 11.14 9.78 -9.34
CA TYR A 60 11.05 8.32 -9.43
C TYR A 60 9.70 7.78 -8.94
N GLY A 61 9.20 8.28 -7.80
CA GLY A 61 7.88 7.93 -7.29
C GLY A 61 6.76 8.41 -8.20
N TRP A 62 6.85 9.66 -8.68
CA TRP A 62 5.87 10.23 -9.61
C TRP A 62 5.80 9.44 -10.92
N LYS A 63 6.94 9.02 -11.47
CA LYS A 63 6.96 8.14 -12.65
C LYS A 63 6.25 6.81 -12.40
N THR A 64 6.48 6.21 -11.22
CA THR A 64 5.79 4.98 -10.81
C THR A 64 4.28 5.19 -10.74
N MET A 65 3.82 6.27 -10.11
CA MET A 65 2.40 6.60 -10.02
C MET A 65 1.76 6.78 -11.40
N LYS A 66 2.42 7.49 -12.31
CA LYS A 66 1.93 7.66 -13.69
C LYS A 66 1.79 6.34 -14.45
N LEU A 67 2.63 5.35 -14.18
CA LEU A 67 2.53 4.02 -14.80
C LEU A 67 1.34 3.24 -14.25
N ILE A 68 1.09 3.32 -12.94
CA ILE A 68 -0.08 2.70 -12.29
C ILE A 68 -1.37 3.33 -12.81
N ASP A 69 -1.38 4.66 -12.90
CA ASP A 69 -2.50 5.43 -13.42
C ASP A 69 -2.80 5.03 -14.88
N ALA A 70 -1.79 5.04 -15.76
CA ALA A 70 -1.96 4.64 -17.16
C ALA A 70 -2.50 3.21 -17.33
N LEU A 71 -2.08 2.26 -16.48
CA LEU A 71 -2.64 0.89 -16.50
C LEU A 71 -4.12 0.89 -16.09
N THR A 72 -4.48 1.68 -15.09
CA THR A 72 -5.87 1.79 -14.63
C THR A 72 -6.75 2.38 -15.72
N HIS A 73 -6.31 3.45 -16.36
CA HIS A 73 -7.03 4.10 -17.47
C HIS A 73 -7.26 3.11 -18.62
N ALA A 74 -6.22 2.37 -19.05
CA ALA A 74 -6.34 1.39 -20.13
C ALA A 74 -7.39 0.30 -19.85
N GLU A 75 -7.50 -0.17 -18.59
CA GLU A 75 -8.51 -1.16 -18.21
C GLU A 75 -9.93 -0.58 -18.18
N MET A 76 -10.09 0.68 -17.80
CA MET A 76 -11.38 1.37 -17.81
C MET A 76 -11.87 1.61 -19.24
N GLU A 77 -10.97 2.06 -20.13
CA GLU A 77 -11.25 2.20 -21.56
C GLU A 77 -11.66 0.86 -22.20
N ARG A 78 -10.94 -0.23 -21.88
CA ARG A 78 -11.25 -1.58 -22.39
C ARG A 78 -12.66 -2.04 -22.02
N THR A 79 -13.19 -1.55 -20.89
CA THR A 79 -14.53 -1.88 -20.39
C THR A 79 -15.56 -0.80 -20.73
N ASN A 80 -15.21 0.12 -21.65
CA ASN A 80 -16.06 1.18 -22.19
C ASN A 80 -16.56 2.18 -21.13
N HIS A 81 -15.73 2.45 -20.12
CA HIS A 81 -15.95 3.54 -19.17
C HIS A 81 -15.40 4.85 -19.75
N GLU A 82 -16.08 5.95 -19.43
CA GLU A 82 -15.68 7.30 -19.81
C GLU A 82 -15.19 8.08 -18.58
N GLU A 83 -14.12 8.85 -18.77
CA GLU A 83 -13.59 9.71 -17.73
C GLU A 83 -14.33 11.03 -17.64
N VAL A 84 -14.48 11.52 -16.41
CA VAL A 84 -15.11 12.80 -16.11
C VAL A 84 -14.27 13.55 -15.09
N ASN A 85 -14.08 14.84 -15.32
CA ASN A 85 -13.33 15.71 -14.42
C ASN A 85 -14.29 16.58 -13.60
N PHE A 86 -14.44 16.25 -12.33
CA PHE A 86 -15.25 17.02 -11.39
C PHE A 86 -14.45 18.16 -10.75
N PRO A 87 -15.11 19.25 -10.34
CA PRO A 87 -14.46 20.31 -9.56
C PRO A 87 -13.89 19.78 -8.23
N LEU A 88 -12.73 20.32 -7.82
CA LEU A 88 -12.09 19.97 -6.55
C LEU A 88 -12.95 20.35 -5.32
N LEU A 89 -13.64 21.50 -5.39
CA LEU A 89 -14.43 22.01 -4.29
C LEU A 89 -15.87 21.49 -4.39
N ILE A 90 -16.32 20.79 -3.36
CA ILE A 90 -17.69 20.29 -3.23
C ILE A 90 -18.45 21.20 -2.26
N PRO A 91 -19.61 21.76 -2.65
CA PRO A 91 -20.48 22.52 -1.75
C PRO A 91 -20.88 21.72 -0.49
N GLU A 92 -20.88 22.39 0.66
CA GLU A 92 -21.16 21.77 1.96
C GLU A 92 -22.50 21.03 2.01
N ASN A 93 -23.56 21.63 1.45
CA ASN A 93 -24.89 21.02 1.38
C ASN A 93 -24.93 19.69 0.61
N LEU A 94 -23.97 19.43 -0.28
CA LEU A 94 -23.83 18.13 -0.95
C LEU A 94 -23.07 17.12 -0.10
N LEU A 95 -22.06 17.55 0.68
CA LEU A 95 -21.35 16.70 1.63
C LEU A 95 -22.26 16.27 2.81
N GLU A 96 -23.15 17.16 3.25
CA GLU A 96 -24.09 16.89 4.35
C GLU A 96 -25.05 15.72 4.05
N LYS A 97 -25.38 15.49 2.78
CA LYS A 97 -26.23 14.36 2.38
C LYS A 97 -25.60 13.01 2.73
N GLU A 98 -24.29 12.86 2.55
CA GLU A 98 -23.56 11.65 2.95
C GLU A 98 -23.45 11.53 4.47
N ASN A 99 -23.19 12.65 5.17
CA ASN A 99 -23.12 12.65 6.64
C ASN A 99 -24.43 12.20 7.29
N ALA A 100 -25.57 12.62 6.75
CA ALA A 100 -26.88 12.16 7.20
C ALA A 100 -27.05 10.64 7.03
N LEU A 101 -26.56 10.09 5.91
CA LEU A 101 -26.56 8.64 5.65
C LEU A 101 -25.64 7.91 6.63
N VAL A 102 -24.41 8.37 6.82
CA VAL A 102 -23.45 7.76 7.76
C VAL A 102 -23.95 7.80 9.19
N ALA A 103 -24.53 8.92 9.63
CA ALA A 103 -25.14 9.05 10.96
C ALA A 103 -26.30 8.07 11.15
N ARG A 104 -27.14 7.89 10.11
CA ARG A 104 -28.24 6.92 10.13
C ARG A 104 -27.74 5.47 10.21
N LEU A 105 -26.70 5.12 9.45
CA LEU A 105 -26.10 3.78 9.49
C LEU A 105 -25.41 3.49 10.82
N LYS A 106 -24.73 4.49 11.42
CA LYS A 106 -24.16 4.36 12.76
C LYS A 106 -25.24 4.12 13.81
N ARG A 107 -26.34 4.87 13.74
CA ARG A 107 -27.49 4.70 14.64
C ARG A 107 -28.13 3.31 14.49
N ALA A 108 -28.36 2.84 13.27
CA ALA A 108 -28.90 1.50 13.03
C ALA A 108 -27.99 0.41 13.63
N ARG A 109 -26.66 0.54 13.48
CA ARG A 109 -25.68 -0.36 14.09
C ARG A 109 -25.71 -0.33 15.63
N GLU A 110 -25.89 0.85 16.23
CA GLU A 110 -26.01 1.02 17.68
C GLU A 110 -27.34 0.47 18.22
N GLU A 111 -28.41 0.56 17.43
CA GLU A 111 -29.74 0.00 17.72
C GLU A 111 -29.83 -1.51 17.45
N GLY A 112 -28.75 -2.12 16.92
CA GLY A 112 -28.65 -3.57 16.72
C GLY A 112 -29.47 -4.12 15.54
N VAL A 113 -29.81 -3.26 14.56
CA VAL A 113 -30.43 -3.64 13.29
C VAL A 113 -29.37 -3.89 12.22
#